data_AF-A0A086YD84-F1
#
_entry.id   AF-A0A086YD84-F1
#
_cell.length_a   1.000
_cell.length_b   1.000
_cell.length_c   1.000
_cell.angle_alpha   90.00
_cell.angle_beta   90.00
_cell.angle_gamma   90.00
#
_symmetry.space_group_name_H-M   'P 1'
#
loop_
_entity.id
_entity.type
_entity.pdbx_description
1 polymer ?
#
loop_
_entity_poly.entity_id
_entity_poly.type
_entity_poly.pdbx_seq_one_letter_code
_entity_poly.pdbx_strand_id
1 'polypeptide(L)'
;MLVSSPVAAAPLNFQDILQQFNLVVLGDATNSSEVEGRTYVGGNLSGTSNYWIGGSRAPQAPSDHAALTVRGTLTGTVQVNNGGNVVVGGNASGINLNGGGTARIGGVATQVQGGAVTSGASAAPGFSDLFPAFMEQTVVDASLSFGALGGDAVTITGNTAYLGSGLAGLTLYEMTLAQVSALGQVDFSRLGVGESILINVTGTGTGSFLANPLGGTGAAEHVLWNFTGATDLTLQGIVGSVLAPLTHVIVTNPVEGTLIAGRATLNSEIHLRPAQGSYLPPDPPAPVPLPAALPLLLAGIGAISLTARRRH
;
A
#
# COMPACT_ATOMS: atom_id res chain seq x y z
N MET A 1 -6.59 -40.99 -6.54
CA MET A 1 -7.00 -39.74 -5.86
C MET A 1 -5.89 -38.74 -6.09
N LEU A 2 -6.02 -37.88 -7.11
CA LEU A 2 -5.06 -36.80 -7.35
C LEU A 2 -5.25 -35.78 -6.22
N VAL A 3 -4.24 -35.65 -5.37
CA VAL A 3 -4.16 -34.57 -4.38
C VAL A 3 -3.83 -33.31 -5.18
N SER A 4 -4.80 -32.44 -5.40
CA SER A 4 -4.53 -31.11 -5.93
C SER A 4 -3.77 -30.33 -4.86
N SER A 5 -2.49 -30.07 -5.09
CA SER A 5 -1.74 -29.11 -4.29
C SER A 5 -2.44 -27.75 -4.37
N PRO A 6 -2.54 -26.99 -3.26
CA PRO A 6 -3.03 -25.63 -3.33
C PRO A 6 -2.13 -24.83 -4.29
N VAL A 7 -2.73 -24.23 -5.31
CA VAL A 7 -2.05 -23.26 -6.16
C VAL A 7 -1.86 -22.02 -5.29
N ALA A 8 -0.61 -21.67 -4.99
CA ALA A 8 -0.30 -20.40 -4.35
C ALA A 8 -0.86 -19.27 -5.23
N ALA A 9 -1.59 -18.33 -4.63
CA ALA A 9 -2.08 -17.16 -5.35
C ALA A 9 -0.91 -16.44 -6.05
N ALA A 10 -1.12 -15.98 -7.28
CA ALA A 10 -0.11 -15.21 -7.99
C ALA A 10 0.28 -13.98 -7.14
N PRO A 11 1.58 -13.60 -7.08
CA PRO A 11 1.98 -12.39 -6.38
C PRO A 11 1.21 -11.18 -6.90
N LEU A 12 0.69 -10.36 -5.98
CA LEU A 12 0.02 -9.11 -6.34
C LEU A 12 1.05 -8.14 -6.94
N ASN A 13 0.76 -7.60 -8.11
CA ASN A 13 1.50 -6.44 -8.62
C ASN A 13 0.98 -5.15 -7.95
N PHE A 14 1.67 -4.03 -8.18
CA PHE A 14 1.30 -2.75 -7.55
C PHE A 14 -0.11 -2.25 -7.95
N GLN A 15 -0.50 -2.44 -9.20
CA GLN A 15 -1.83 -2.06 -9.68
C GLN A 15 -2.92 -2.90 -9.01
N ASP A 16 -2.70 -4.20 -8.83
CA ASP A 16 -3.61 -5.07 -8.10
C ASP A 16 -3.81 -4.58 -6.67
N ILE A 17 -2.73 -4.15 -6.01
CA ILE A 17 -2.78 -3.61 -4.65
C ILE A 17 -3.65 -2.34 -4.60
N LEU A 18 -3.44 -1.39 -5.51
CA LEU A 18 -4.23 -0.15 -5.56
C LEU A 18 -5.72 -0.39 -5.84
N GLN A 19 -6.06 -1.43 -6.60
CA GLN A 19 -7.44 -1.73 -6.97
C GLN A 19 -8.15 -2.62 -5.94
N GLN A 20 -7.41 -3.48 -5.25
CA GLN A 20 -7.97 -4.43 -4.29
C GLN A 20 -7.93 -3.91 -2.85
N PHE A 21 -7.01 -3.01 -2.48
CA PHE A 21 -6.87 -2.53 -1.10
C PHE A 21 -7.19 -1.04 -1.01
N ASN A 22 -7.86 -0.66 0.07
CA ASN A 22 -8.13 0.74 0.43
C ASN A 22 -7.15 1.22 1.51
N LEU A 23 -6.64 0.31 2.33
CA LEU A 23 -5.59 0.59 3.30
C LEU A 23 -4.54 -0.54 3.30
N VAL A 24 -3.26 -0.17 3.22
CA VAL A 24 -2.11 -1.04 3.38
C VAL A 24 -1.15 -0.37 4.35
N VAL A 25 -0.90 -0.97 5.51
CA VAL A 25 0.11 -0.52 6.47
C VAL A 25 1.14 -1.62 6.62
N LEU A 26 2.42 -1.32 6.40
CA LEU A 26 3.48 -2.33 6.41
C LEU A 26 3.88 -2.76 7.82
N GLY A 27 3.90 -1.82 8.76
CA GLY A 27 4.11 -2.03 10.18
C GLY A 27 2.82 -1.93 10.99
N ASP A 28 2.92 -1.29 12.15
CA ASP A 28 1.80 -1.14 13.09
C ASP A 28 0.82 -0.04 12.66
N ALA A 29 -0.46 -0.27 12.96
CA ALA A 29 -1.55 0.67 12.78
C ALA A 29 -2.33 0.89 14.08
N THR A 30 -2.64 2.14 14.38
CA THR A 30 -3.66 2.52 15.38
C THR A 30 -4.81 3.19 14.66
N ASN A 31 -6.03 2.70 14.83
CA ASN A 31 -7.21 3.22 14.15
C ASN A 31 -8.34 3.54 15.13
N SER A 32 -8.86 4.76 15.08
CA SER A 32 -10.02 5.22 15.86
C SER A 32 -11.20 5.63 14.97
N SER A 33 -11.20 5.22 13.70
CA SER A 33 -12.15 5.64 12.68
C SER A 33 -12.49 4.49 11.71
N GLU A 34 -13.00 4.83 10.52
CA GLU A 34 -13.53 3.88 9.55
C GLU A 34 -12.61 3.70 8.35
N VAL A 35 -12.55 2.48 7.84
CA VAL A 35 -11.97 2.19 6.53
C VAL A 35 -13.04 1.50 5.70
N GLU A 36 -13.39 2.12 4.57
CA GLU A 36 -14.50 1.66 3.77
C GLU A 36 -14.21 0.36 3.04
N GLY A 37 -12.98 0.18 2.57
CA GLY A 37 -12.56 -0.99 1.80
C GLY A 37 -11.64 -1.99 2.52
N ARG A 38 -11.07 -2.88 1.72
CA ARG A 38 -10.16 -3.95 2.16
C ARG A 38 -8.90 -3.37 2.79
N THR A 39 -8.51 -3.96 3.91
CA THR A 39 -7.37 -3.51 4.72
C THR A 39 -6.34 -4.60 4.93
N TYR A 40 -5.06 -4.24 4.76
CA TYR A 40 -3.91 -5.03 5.16
C TYR A 40 -3.06 -4.26 6.20
N VAL A 41 -2.68 -4.93 7.29
CA VAL A 41 -1.73 -4.44 8.30
C VAL A 41 -0.64 -5.50 8.50
N GLY A 42 0.61 -5.18 8.18
CA GLY A 42 1.75 -6.09 8.27
C GLY A 42 2.29 -6.26 9.69
N GLY A 43 2.04 -5.29 10.58
CA GLY A 43 2.31 -5.36 12.00
C GLY A 43 1.06 -5.63 12.84
N ASN A 44 1.00 -5.00 14.00
CA ASN A 44 -0.13 -5.05 14.93
C ASN A 44 -1.18 -4.00 14.59
N LEU A 45 -2.43 -4.34 14.88
CA LEU A 45 -3.56 -3.41 14.79
C LEU A 45 -4.13 -3.15 16.18
N SER A 46 -4.36 -1.87 16.51
CA SER A 46 -5.01 -1.46 17.75
C SER A 46 -6.05 -0.35 17.54
N GLY A 47 -6.94 -0.16 18.52
CA GLY A 47 -7.87 0.97 18.58
C GLY A 47 -9.35 0.58 18.58
N THR A 48 -10.22 1.50 18.16
CA THR A 48 -11.67 1.30 18.06
C THR A 48 -12.15 1.76 16.70
N SER A 49 -12.50 0.83 15.82
CA SER A 49 -12.59 1.13 14.39
C SER A 49 -13.57 0.24 13.65
N ASN A 50 -14.08 0.74 12.52
CA ASN A 50 -14.93 -0.01 11.61
C ASN A 50 -14.19 -0.29 10.29
N TYR A 51 -14.29 -1.51 9.77
CA TYR A 51 -13.72 -1.91 8.49
C TYR A 51 -14.78 -2.47 7.56
N TRP A 52 -14.50 -2.41 6.26
CA TRP A 52 -15.32 -3.00 5.20
C TRP A 52 -16.76 -2.45 5.20
N ILE A 53 -16.89 -1.15 5.43
CA ILE A 53 -18.21 -0.48 5.50
C ILE A 53 -18.71 -0.01 4.14
N GLY A 54 -17.83 0.17 3.15
CA GLY A 54 -18.10 0.83 1.86
C GLY A 54 -19.13 0.12 0.96
N GLY A 55 -19.49 -1.12 1.28
CA GLY A 55 -20.57 -1.86 0.63
C GLY A 55 -20.43 -1.88 -0.90
N SER A 56 -21.47 -1.43 -1.61
CA SER A 56 -21.59 -1.45 -3.08
C SER A 56 -21.36 -0.10 -3.79
N ARG A 57 -20.97 0.97 -3.06
CA ARG A 57 -20.92 2.34 -3.63
C ARG A 57 -19.80 2.54 -4.66
N ALA A 58 -18.70 1.81 -4.53
CA ALA A 58 -17.64 1.71 -5.53
C ALA A 58 -17.02 0.31 -5.40
N PRO A 59 -17.35 -0.65 -6.28
CA PRO A 59 -16.88 -2.02 -6.09
C PRO A 59 -15.35 -2.04 -6.24
N GLN A 60 -14.65 -2.36 -5.14
CA GLN A 60 -13.24 -2.74 -5.23
C GLN A 60 -13.08 -3.92 -6.17
N ALA A 61 -11.90 -4.03 -6.77
CA ALA A 61 -11.59 -5.22 -7.56
C ALA A 61 -11.79 -6.48 -6.69
N PRO A 62 -12.34 -7.56 -7.29
CA PRO A 62 -12.41 -8.85 -6.63
C PRO A 62 -11.04 -9.26 -6.09
N SER A 63 -11.04 -9.90 -4.92
CA SER A 63 -9.82 -10.37 -4.27
C SER A 63 -10.16 -11.58 -3.41
N ASP A 64 -9.25 -12.55 -3.39
CA ASP A 64 -9.32 -13.72 -2.51
C ASP A 64 -8.90 -13.38 -1.07
N HIS A 65 -8.37 -12.17 -0.84
CA HIS A 65 -7.97 -11.72 0.49
C HIS A 65 -9.17 -11.25 1.33
N ALA A 66 -9.08 -11.56 2.62
CA ALA A 66 -10.04 -11.15 3.63
C ALA A 66 -10.21 -9.62 3.67
N ALA A 67 -11.40 -9.17 4.09
CA ALA A 67 -11.73 -7.76 4.20
C ALA A 67 -10.78 -7.02 5.17
N LEU A 68 -10.35 -7.72 6.24
CA LEU A 68 -9.31 -7.26 7.14
C LEU A 68 -8.25 -8.35 7.32
N THR A 69 -7.01 -8.04 6.97
CA THR A 69 -5.84 -8.92 7.16
C THR A 69 -4.83 -8.25 8.07
N VAL A 70 -4.48 -8.88 9.19
CA VAL A 70 -3.47 -8.40 10.15
C VAL A 70 -2.41 -9.47 10.37
N ARG A 71 -1.15 -9.24 9.99
CA ARG A 71 -0.08 -10.23 10.19
C ARG A 71 0.33 -10.40 11.65
N GLY A 72 0.31 -9.31 12.43
CA GLY A 72 0.63 -9.32 13.85
C GLY A 72 -0.57 -9.66 14.73
N THR A 73 -0.64 -9.01 15.88
CA THR A 73 -1.73 -9.12 16.86
C THR A 73 -2.79 -8.05 16.60
N LEU A 74 -4.06 -8.40 16.79
CA LEU A 74 -5.18 -7.46 16.78
C LEU A 74 -5.68 -7.24 18.21
N THR A 75 -5.70 -5.99 18.66
CA THR A 75 -6.25 -5.59 19.97
C THR A 75 -7.23 -4.44 19.82
N GLY A 76 -8.14 -4.28 20.77
CA GLY A 76 -9.13 -3.18 20.77
C GLY A 76 -10.54 -3.64 20.45
N THR A 77 -11.36 -2.76 19.89
CA THR A 77 -12.75 -3.03 19.50
C THR A 77 -12.93 -2.77 18.01
N VAL A 78 -12.94 -3.84 17.23
CA VAL A 78 -12.95 -3.79 15.77
C VAL A 78 -14.27 -4.34 15.25
N GLN A 79 -15.01 -3.57 14.46
CA GLN A 79 -16.15 -4.10 13.71
C GLN A 79 -15.78 -4.29 12.25
N VAL A 80 -16.10 -5.46 11.72
CA VAL A 80 -15.96 -5.77 10.29
C VAL A 80 -17.35 -6.00 9.74
N ASN A 81 -17.77 -5.14 8.82
CA ASN A 81 -19.15 -5.08 8.35
C ASN A 81 -19.40 -5.95 7.12
N ASN A 82 -20.63 -5.94 6.60
CA ASN A 82 -21.00 -6.48 5.30
C ASN A 82 -20.51 -7.93 5.04
N GLY A 83 -20.47 -8.77 6.08
CA GLY A 83 -20.02 -10.17 5.96
C GLY A 83 -18.52 -10.32 5.65
N GLY A 84 -17.73 -9.27 5.90
CA GLY A 84 -16.29 -9.27 5.65
C GLY A 84 -15.55 -10.33 6.48
N ASN A 85 -14.66 -11.06 5.83
CA ASN A 85 -13.79 -12.02 6.50
C ASN A 85 -12.60 -11.31 7.17
N VAL A 86 -12.04 -11.94 8.20
CA VAL A 86 -10.88 -11.47 8.96
C VAL A 86 -9.82 -12.57 9.06
N VAL A 87 -8.57 -12.20 8.84
CA VAL A 87 -7.41 -13.07 9.06
C VAL A 87 -6.42 -12.35 9.97
N VAL A 88 -6.01 -12.98 11.07
CA VAL A 88 -5.00 -12.44 12.01
C VAL A 88 -3.90 -13.47 12.25
N GLY A 89 -2.63 -13.10 12.07
CA GLY A 89 -1.50 -14.03 12.25
C GLY A 89 -1.19 -14.35 13.71
N GLY A 90 -1.29 -13.36 14.60
CA GLY A 90 -1.08 -13.49 16.03
C GLY A 90 -2.36 -13.75 16.82
N ASN A 91 -2.38 -13.26 18.07
CA ASN A 91 -3.59 -13.26 18.90
C ASN A 91 -4.56 -12.19 18.39
N ALA A 92 -5.84 -12.36 18.70
CA ALA A 92 -6.86 -11.37 18.36
C ALA A 92 -7.88 -11.21 19.50
N SER A 93 -8.22 -9.96 19.80
CA SER A 93 -9.28 -9.65 20.75
C SER A 93 -10.24 -8.57 20.25
N GLY A 94 -11.53 -8.74 20.55
CA GLY A 94 -12.55 -7.70 20.40
C GLY A 94 -13.02 -7.48 18.96
N ILE A 95 -13.18 -8.54 18.17
CA ILE A 95 -13.67 -8.47 16.79
C ILE A 95 -15.17 -8.76 16.75
N ASN A 96 -15.95 -7.87 16.15
CA ASN A 96 -17.36 -8.09 15.81
C ASN A 96 -17.52 -8.26 14.29
N LEU A 97 -17.89 -9.45 13.83
CA LEU A 97 -18.14 -9.79 12.43
C LEU A 97 -19.61 -9.48 12.08
N ASN A 98 -19.92 -8.22 11.76
CA ASN A 98 -21.27 -7.83 11.38
C ASN A 98 -21.62 -8.30 9.96
N GLY A 99 -22.72 -9.05 9.83
CA GLY A 99 -23.13 -9.68 8.57
C GLY A 99 -22.64 -11.12 8.39
N GLY A 100 -22.10 -11.77 9.42
CA GLY A 100 -21.89 -13.23 9.42
C GLY A 100 -20.61 -13.71 8.73
N GLY A 101 -19.58 -12.87 8.61
CA GLY A 101 -18.28 -13.25 8.05
C GLY A 101 -17.54 -14.31 8.87
N THR A 102 -16.30 -14.62 8.48
CA THR A 102 -15.44 -15.58 9.19
C THR A 102 -14.19 -14.91 9.74
N ALA A 103 -13.69 -15.37 10.89
CA ALA A 103 -12.40 -14.99 11.47
C ALA A 103 -11.47 -16.21 11.55
N ARG A 104 -10.29 -16.12 10.94
CA ARG A 104 -9.20 -17.12 11.07
C ARG A 104 -8.03 -16.50 11.81
N ILE A 105 -7.82 -16.92 13.06
CA ILE A 105 -6.85 -16.34 13.99
C ILE A 105 -5.75 -17.36 14.27
N GLY A 106 -4.49 -16.99 14.00
CA GLY A 106 -3.34 -17.87 14.11
C GLY A 106 -2.99 -18.23 15.56
N GLY A 107 -3.18 -17.28 16.48
CA GLY A 107 -3.06 -17.43 17.93
C GLY A 107 -4.40 -17.61 18.65
N VAL A 108 -4.50 -17.06 19.85
CA VAL A 108 -5.70 -17.11 20.69
C VAL A 108 -6.68 -16.01 20.27
N ALA A 109 -7.94 -16.40 20.07
CA ALA A 109 -9.05 -15.49 19.86
C ALA A 109 -9.83 -15.27 21.16
N THR A 110 -10.02 -14.01 21.57
CA THR A 110 -10.86 -13.63 22.72
C THR A 110 -11.89 -12.58 22.31
N GLN A 111 -13.10 -12.60 22.85
CA GLN A 111 -14.13 -11.59 22.52
C GLN A 111 -14.35 -11.43 20.99
N VAL A 112 -14.37 -12.54 20.25
CA VAL A 112 -14.70 -12.55 18.81
C VAL A 112 -16.12 -13.07 18.63
N GLN A 113 -16.97 -12.33 17.94
CA GLN A 113 -18.40 -12.61 17.82
C GLN A 113 -18.97 -12.21 16.45
N GLY A 114 -20.25 -12.53 16.20
CA GLY A 114 -20.98 -12.13 14.99
C GLY A 114 -20.81 -13.07 13.78
N GLY A 115 -19.89 -14.02 13.84
CA GLY A 115 -19.58 -14.92 12.73
C GLY A 115 -18.81 -16.19 13.15
N ALA A 116 -18.36 -16.98 12.19
CA ALA A 116 -17.62 -18.21 12.47
C ALA A 116 -16.15 -17.90 12.83
N VAL A 117 -15.63 -18.52 13.89
CA VAL A 117 -14.28 -18.23 14.41
C VAL A 117 -13.44 -19.50 14.44
N THR A 118 -12.25 -19.43 13.85
CA THR A 118 -11.19 -20.44 13.99
C THR A 118 -10.04 -19.82 14.80
N SER A 119 -9.77 -20.35 16.00
CA SER A 119 -8.65 -19.95 16.84
C SER A 119 -7.51 -20.98 16.75
N GLY A 120 -6.26 -20.55 16.90
CA GLY A 120 -5.10 -21.43 16.86
C GLY A 120 -4.76 -21.95 15.45
N ALA A 121 -5.11 -21.18 14.42
CA ALA A 121 -5.05 -21.61 13.03
C ALA A 121 -3.63 -21.65 12.43
N SER A 122 -2.60 -21.22 13.15
CA SER A 122 -1.24 -21.04 12.60
C SER A 122 -0.61 -22.34 12.07
N ALA A 123 -0.97 -23.49 12.64
CA ALA A 123 -0.51 -24.80 12.19
C ALA A 123 -1.36 -25.42 11.06
N ALA A 124 -2.47 -24.78 10.67
CA ALA A 124 -3.35 -25.29 9.62
C ALA A 124 -2.68 -25.15 8.25
N PRO A 125 -2.74 -26.19 7.39
CA PRO A 125 -2.25 -26.10 6.02
C PRO A 125 -2.85 -24.90 5.27
N GLY A 126 -1.98 -24.14 4.59
CA GLY A 126 -2.37 -22.95 3.81
C GLY A 126 -2.74 -21.71 4.64
N PHE A 127 -2.56 -21.72 5.96
CA PHE A 127 -2.81 -20.52 6.77
C PHE A 127 -1.89 -19.36 6.39
N SER A 128 -0.61 -19.63 6.11
CA SER A 128 0.35 -18.65 5.61
C SER A 128 -0.07 -18.00 4.29
N ASP A 129 -0.80 -18.75 3.46
CA ASP A 129 -1.16 -18.34 2.10
C ASP A 129 -2.34 -17.36 2.10
N LEU A 130 -3.01 -17.19 3.26
CA LEU A 130 -4.05 -16.18 3.46
C LEU A 130 -3.49 -14.75 3.50
N PHE A 131 -2.19 -14.61 3.78
CA PHE A 131 -1.51 -13.33 3.82
C PHE A 131 -0.90 -13.04 2.45
N PRO A 132 -1.14 -11.85 1.87
CA PRO A 132 -0.47 -11.46 0.64
C PRO A 132 1.05 -11.61 0.76
N ALA A 133 1.66 -12.34 -0.18
CA ALA A 133 3.11 -12.45 -0.28
C ALA A 133 3.68 -11.17 -0.91
N PHE A 134 4.91 -10.81 -0.53
CA PHE A 134 5.68 -9.70 -1.11
C PHE A 134 5.03 -8.30 -1.04
N MET A 135 3.93 -8.10 -0.31
CA MET A 135 3.23 -6.81 -0.19
C MET A 135 4.19 -5.63 0.08
N GLU A 136 5.05 -5.75 1.08
CA GLU A 136 6.05 -4.72 1.44
C GLU A 136 7.03 -4.46 0.31
N GLN A 137 7.63 -5.50 -0.25
CA GLN A 137 8.56 -5.38 -1.36
C GLN A 137 7.91 -4.70 -2.57
N THR A 138 6.71 -5.14 -2.96
CA THR A 138 5.97 -4.60 -4.13
C THR A 138 5.72 -3.09 -3.98
N VAL A 139 5.25 -2.62 -2.81
CA VAL A 139 4.92 -1.20 -2.65
C VAL A 139 6.16 -0.33 -2.45
N VAL A 140 7.21 -0.84 -1.81
CA VAL A 140 8.48 -0.12 -1.66
C VAL A 140 9.16 0.02 -3.02
N ASP A 141 9.26 -1.06 -3.79
CA ASP A 141 9.86 -1.02 -5.13
C ASP A 141 9.08 -0.11 -6.07
N ALA A 142 7.75 -0.13 -6.02
CA ALA A 142 6.92 0.80 -6.79
C ALA A 142 7.23 2.26 -6.41
N SER A 143 7.26 2.59 -5.12
CA SER A 143 7.53 3.95 -4.64
C SER A 143 8.89 4.46 -5.08
N LEU A 144 9.93 3.63 -4.94
CA LEU A 144 11.29 3.97 -5.35
C LEU A 144 11.42 4.08 -6.88
N SER A 145 10.79 3.16 -7.62
CA SER A 145 10.84 3.16 -9.09
C SER A 145 10.11 4.36 -9.68
N PHE A 146 8.95 4.73 -9.13
CA PHE A 146 8.27 5.98 -9.49
C PHE A 146 9.12 7.20 -9.13
N GLY A 147 9.72 7.22 -7.94
CA GLY A 147 10.59 8.30 -7.48
C GLY A 147 11.85 8.52 -8.31
N ALA A 148 12.26 7.51 -9.09
CA ALA A 148 13.37 7.62 -10.04
C ALA A 148 12.97 8.19 -11.40
N LEU A 149 11.67 8.32 -11.67
CA LEU A 149 11.15 8.94 -12.90
C LEU A 149 11.21 10.46 -12.76
N GLY A 150 11.67 11.13 -13.82
CA GLY A 150 11.53 12.58 -13.92
C GLY A 150 10.07 12.96 -14.19
N GLY A 151 9.57 13.97 -13.48
CA GLY A 151 8.27 14.59 -13.73
C GLY A 151 8.39 16.10 -13.98
N ASP A 152 7.32 16.70 -14.49
CA ASP A 152 7.23 18.14 -14.66
C ASP A 152 7.11 18.84 -13.30
N ALA A 153 7.71 20.02 -13.15
CA ALA A 153 7.50 20.81 -11.96
C ALA A 153 6.02 21.25 -11.87
N VAL A 154 5.40 21.06 -10.70
CA VAL A 154 4.02 21.53 -10.48
C VAL A 154 3.96 23.05 -10.57
N THR A 155 2.99 23.57 -11.33
CA THR A 155 2.71 25.00 -11.36
C THR A 155 2.02 25.41 -10.06
N ILE A 156 2.67 26.27 -9.27
CA ILE A 156 2.14 26.81 -8.01
C ILE A 156 2.01 28.32 -8.14
N THR A 157 0.80 28.85 -7.94
CA THR A 157 0.56 30.30 -7.85
C THR A 157 0.04 30.64 -6.47
N GLY A 158 0.75 31.48 -5.72
CA GLY A 158 0.46 31.69 -4.31
C GLY A 158 0.66 30.40 -3.52
N ASN A 159 -0.41 29.83 -2.96
CA ASN A 159 -0.42 28.54 -2.27
C ASN A 159 -1.33 27.50 -2.95
N THR A 160 -1.67 27.72 -4.23
CA THR A 160 -2.50 26.83 -5.04
C THR A 160 -1.63 26.08 -6.04
N ALA A 161 -1.62 24.76 -5.94
CA ALA A 161 -1.04 23.87 -6.95
C ALA A 161 -2.08 23.54 -8.04
N TYR A 162 -1.68 23.60 -9.31
CA TYR A 162 -2.53 23.26 -10.45
C TYR A 162 -2.04 21.96 -11.08
N LEU A 163 -2.91 20.95 -11.10
CA LEU A 163 -2.62 19.61 -11.60
C LEU A 163 -3.56 19.25 -12.75
N GLY A 164 -3.02 18.53 -13.73
CA GLY A 164 -3.72 18.10 -14.93
C GLY A 164 -3.18 18.79 -16.18
N SER A 165 -2.83 17.99 -17.17
CA SER A 165 -2.43 18.41 -18.51
C SER A 165 -3.63 18.58 -19.44
N GLY A 166 -4.77 17.95 -19.10
CA GLY A 166 -5.95 17.87 -19.95
C GLY A 166 -5.85 16.81 -21.04
N LEU A 167 -4.78 16.01 -21.05
CA LEU A 167 -4.50 14.98 -22.05
C LEU A 167 -4.63 13.58 -21.44
N ALA A 168 -5.18 12.64 -22.21
CA ALA A 168 -5.27 11.25 -21.79
C ALA A 168 -3.87 10.62 -21.62
N GLY A 169 -3.73 9.71 -20.65
CA GLY A 169 -2.46 9.08 -20.31
C GLY A 169 -2.00 9.40 -18.89
N LEU A 170 -0.75 9.04 -18.58
CA LEU A 170 -0.14 9.32 -17.27
C LEU A 170 0.69 10.60 -17.35
N THR A 171 0.34 11.59 -16.53
CA THR A 171 1.11 12.81 -16.33
C THR A 171 1.93 12.67 -15.05
N LEU A 172 3.22 12.94 -15.13
CA LEU A 172 4.15 12.86 -14.00
C LEU A 172 4.49 14.27 -13.54
N TYR A 173 4.34 14.51 -12.24
CA TYR A 173 4.75 15.74 -11.59
C TYR A 173 5.77 15.48 -10.48
N GLU A 174 6.57 16.51 -10.21
CA GLU A 174 7.53 16.54 -9.11
C GLU A 174 7.23 17.73 -8.19
N MET A 175 7.27 17.48 -6.89
CA MET A 175 7.21 18.48 -5.81
C MET A 175 8.15 18.11 -4.68
N THR A 176 8.62 19.10 -3.93
CA THR A 176 9.30 18.87 -2.65
C THR A 176 8.28 18.77 -1.50
N LEU A 177 8.64 18.05 -0.44
CA LEU A 177 7.85 17.94 0.80
C LEU A 177 7.55 19.31 1.42
N ALA A 178 8.50 20.26 1.30
CA ALA A 178 8.33 21.63 1.75
C ALA A 178 7.28 22.38 0.92
N GLN A 179 7.25 22.20 -0.41
CA GLN A 179 6.21 22.78 -1.26
C GLN A 179 4.84 22.22 -0.92
N VAL A 180 4.72 20.90 -0.78
CA VAL A 180 3.45 20.24 -0.39
C VAL A 180 2.94 20.77 0.95
N SER A 181 3.84 20.92 1.93
CA SER A 181 3.49 21.43 3.27
C SER A 181 3.08 22.91 3.28
N ALA A 182 3.44 23.67 2.25
CA ALA A 182 3.08 25.07 2.10
C ALA A 182 1.80 25.30 1.28
N LEU A 183 1.22 24.25 0.69
CA LEU A 183 -0.02 24.37 -0.08
C LEU A 183 -1.21 24.69 0.82
N GLY A 184 -2.05 25.61 0.38
CA GLY A 184 -3.39 25.81 0.92
C GLY A 184 -4.49 25.21 0.04
N GLN A 185 -4.19 24.98 -1.24
CA GLN A 185 -5.15 24.46 -2.22
C GLN A 185 -4.48 23.58 -3.27
N VAL A 186 -5.22 22.58 -3.76
CA VAL A 186 -4.87 21.82 -4.97
C VAL A 186 -6.06 21.88 -5.93
N ASP A 187 -5.78 22.26 -7.17
CA ASP A 187 -6.76 22.36 -8.24
C ASP A 187 -6.61 21.21 -9.23
N PHE A 188 -7.65 20.39 -9.35
CA PHE A 188 -7.75 19.29 -10.31
C PHE A 188 -8.69 19.60 -11.48
N SER A 189 -9.14 20.84 -11.64
CA SER A 189 -10.08 21.24 -12.71
C SER A 189 -9.51 21.05 -14.12
N ARG A 190 -8.20 20.83 -14.26
CA ARG A 190 -7.51 20.58 -15.52
C ARG A 190 -7.31 19.09 -15.81
N LEU A 191 -7.76 18.20 -14.93
CA LEU A 191 -7.68 16.76 -15.16
C LEU A 191 -8.54 16.37 -16.37
N GLY A 192 -7.90 15.87 -17.42
CA GLY A 192 -8.56 15.42 -18.64
C GLY A 192 -9.29 14.09 -18.49
N VAL A 193 -10.19 13.81 -19.43
CA VAL A 193 -10.84 12.49 -19.52
C VAL A 193 -9.79 11.43 -19.87
N GLY A 194 -9.69 10.38 -19.05
CA GLY A 194 -8.69 9.31 -19.23
C GLY A 194 -7.27 9.73 -18.85
N GLU A 195 -7.11 10.89 -18.21
CA GLU A 195 -5.84 11.30 -17.59
C GLU A 195 -5.68 10.60 -16.24
N SER A 196 -4.44 10.29 -15.87
CA SER A 196 -4.04 9.90 -14.52
C SER A 196 -2.80 10.70 -14.14
N ILE A 197 -2.66 10.99 -12.85
CA ILE A 197 -1.59 11.84 -12.35
C ILE A 197 -0.78 11.07 -11.31
N LEU A 198 0.53 11.05 -11.49
CA LEU A 198 1.50 10.62 -10.48
C LEU A 198 2.29 11.85 -10.01
N ILE A 199 2.24 12.15 -8.72
CA ILE A 199 3.03 13.22 -8.11
C ILE A 199 4.09 12.60 -7.22
N ASN A 200 5.35 12.68 -7.63
CA ASN A 200 6.48 12.37 -6.77
C ASN A 200 6.74 13.53 -5.81
N VAL A 201 6.67 13.24 -4.51
CA VAL A 201 7.01 14.17 -3.44
C VAL A 201 8.38 13.80 -2.88
N THR A 202 9.37 14.60 -3.21
CA THR A 202 10.77 14.42 -2.81
C THR A 202 11.12 15.17 -1.53
N GLY A 203 12.21 14.79 -0.88
CA GLY A 203 12.65 15.36 0.39
C GLY A 203 12.39 14.44 1.58
N THR A 204 13.05 14.74 2.70
CA THR A 204 13.06 13.90 3.90
C THR A 204 12.58 14.65 5.13
N GLY A 205 12.24 13.92 6.19
CA GLY A 205 11.78 14.48 7.46
C GLY A 205 10.26 14.57 7.57
N THR A 206 9.79 15.51 8.37
CA THR A 206 8.38 15.69 8.68
C THR A 206 7.70 16.66 7.72
N GLY A 207 6.53 16.30 7.20
CA GLY A 207 5.70 17.17 6.38
C GLY A 207 4.21 17.04 6.68
N SER A 208 3.42 17.87 6.01
CA SER A 208 1.96 17.85 6.12
C SER A 208 1.30 18.07 4.77
N PHE A 209 0.09 17.56 4.61
CA PHE A 209 -0.81 17.93 3.52
C PHE A 209 -2.04 18.60 4.13
N LEU A 210 -2.16 19.92 3.94
CA LEU A 210 -3.21 20.76 4.51
C LEU A 210 -4.08 21.42 3.43
N ALA A 211 -3.86 21.03 2.17
CA ALA A 211 -4.43 21.72 1.04
C ALA A 211 -5.89 21.31 0.79
N ASN A 212 -6.74 22.31 0.55
CA ASN A 212 -8.14 22.07 0.20
C ASN A 212 -8.27 21.71 -1.30
N PRO A 213 -9.08 20.71 -1.67
CA PRO A 213 -9.31 20.40 -3.07
C PRO A 213 -10.29 21.40 -3.71
N LEU A 214 -9.82 22.15 -4.71
CA LEU A 214 -10.68 22.98 -5.55
C LEU A 214 -11.42 22.08 -6.54
N GLY A 215 -12.74 22.24 -6.61
CA GLY A 215 -13.60 21.42 -7.46
C GLY A 215 -14.05 20.09 -6.84
N GLY A 216 -13.71 19.84 -5.56
CA GLY A 216 -14.14 18.65 -4.82
C GLY A 216 -13.22 17.44 -5.02
N THR A 217 -13.73 16.24 -4.72
CA THR A 217 -12.92 15.01 -4.61
C THR A 217 -13.03 14.10 -5.84
N GLY A 218 -13.63 14.57 -6.94
CA GLY A 218 -13.89 13.77 -8.15
C GLY A 218 -12.64 13.26 -8.87
N ALA A 219 -11.46 13.78 -8.55
CA ALA A 219 -10.18 13.35 -9.11
C ALA A 219 -9.56 12.14 -8.39
N ALA A 220 -10.11 11.70 -7.26
CA ALA A 220 -9.47 10.73 -6.37
C ALA A 220 -9.03 9.42 -7.05
N GLU A 221 -9.85 8.86 -7.95
CA GLU A 221 -9.54 7.60 -8.63
C GLU A 221 -8.37 7.71 -9.63
N HIS A 222 -7.93 8.93 -9.96
CA HIS A 222 -6.97 9.24 -11.02
C HIS A 222 -5.73 9.98 -10.51
N VAL A 223 -5.51 10.03 -9.20
CA VAL A 223 -4.35 10.71 -8.60
C VAL A 223 -3.61 9.77 -7.67
N LEU A 224 -2.29 9.70 -7.82
CA LEU A 224 -1.37 8.98 -6.95
C LEU A 224 -0.28 9.94 -6.43
N TRP A 225 -0.20 10.10 -5.12
CA TRP A 225 0.84 10.85 -4.41
C TRP A 225 1.92 9.88 -3.92
N ASN A 226 3.13 9.96 -4.43
CA ASN A 226 4.25 9.11 -4.04
C ASN A 226 5.24 9.87 -3.15
N PHE A 227 5.20 9.63 -1.85
CA PHE A 227 6.12 10.20 -0.86
C PHE A 227 7.33 9.29 -0.68
N THR A 228 8.44 9.66 -1.31
CA THR A 228 9.60 8.76 -1.45
C THR A 228 10.55 8.80 -0.25
N GLY A 229 10.58 9.89 0.51
CA GLY A 229 11.58 10.11 1.57
C GLY A 229 11.05 10.67 2.90
N ALA A 230 9.77 11.02 3.01
CA ALA A 230 9.21 11.57 4.24
C ALA A 230 9.26 10.53 5.38
N THR A 231 9.66 10.95 6.58
CA THR A 231 9.66 10.08 7.78
C THR A 231 8.31 10.12 8.47
N ASP A 232 7.70 11.29 8.53
CA ASP A 232 6.38 11.53 9.13
C ASP A 232 5.55 12.44 8.23
N LEU A 233 4.28 12.09 8.03
CA LEU A 233 3.37 12.83 7.18
C LEU A 233 2.01 12.97 7.86
N THR A 234 1.59 14.20 8.13
CA THR A 234 0.22 14.47 8.61
C THR A 234 -0.69 14.82 7.44
N LEU A 235 -1.77 14.06 7.26
CA LEU A 235 -2.79 14.29 6.24
C LEU A 235 -4.03 14.93 6.87
N GLN A 236 -4.28 16.20 6.57
CA GLN A 236 -5.51 16.91 6.92
C GLN A 236 -6.52 16.88 5.75
N GLY A 237 -6.67 15.69 5.18
CA GLY A 237 -7.52 15.44 4.02
C GLY A 237 -6.70 15.46 2.74
N ILE A 238 -6.96 14.51 1.84
CA ILE A 238 -6.22 14.40 0.58
C ILE A 238 -7.11 13.76 -0.48
N VAL A 239 -6.99 14.24 -1.73
CA VAL A 239 -7.65 13.67 -2.90
C VAL A 239 -6.63 12.88 -3.70
N GLY A 240 -6.88 11.59 -3.84
CA GLY A 240 -5.96 10.66 -4.49
C GLY A 240 -5.43 9.60 -3.54
N SER A 241 -4.92 8.53 -4.13
CA SER A 241 -4.21 7.49 -3.39
C SER A 241 -2.84 7.99 -2.94
N VAL A 242 -2.38 7.52 -1.79
CA VAL A 242 -1.11 7.89 -1.16
C VAL A 242 -0.21 6.66 -1.07
N LEU A 243 0.97 6.75 -1.66
CA LEU A 243 2.05 5.78 -1.59
C LEU A 243 3.19 6.36 -0.74
N ALA A 244 3.24 5.95 0.53
CA ALA A 244 4.23 6.41 1.50
C ALA A 244 4.77 5.22 2.34
N PRO A 245 5.32 4.17 1.68
CA PRO A 245 5.60 2.88 2.33
C PRO A 245 6.70 2.95 3.39
N LEU A 246 7.51 4.00 3.39
CA LEU A 246 8.60 4.22 4.37
C LEU A 246 8.23 5.25 5.45
N THR A 247 6.99 5.74 5.45
CA THR A 247 6.55 6.89 6.24
C THR A 247 5.60 6.47 7.36
N HIS A 248 5.68 7.15 8.50
CA HIS A 248 4.60 7.14 9.48
C HIS A 248 3.56 8.20 9.09
N VAL A 249 2.36 7.74 8.71
CA VAL A 249 1.28 8.61 8.26
C VAL A 249 0.26 8.80 9.38
N ILE A 250 -0.05 10.07 9.68
CA ILE A 250 -1.08 10.46 10.64
C ILE A 250 -2.24 11.06 9.84
N VAL A 251 -3.41 10.43 9.88
CA VAL A 251 -4.61 10.90 9.18
C VAL A 251 -5.52 11.60 10.18
N THR A 252 -5.79 12.89 9.95
CA THR A 252 -6.66 13.71 10.83
C THR A 252 -7.93 14.20 10.14
N ASN A 253 -8.05 13.98 8.84
CA ASN A 253 -9.24 14.24 8.01
C ASN A 253 -9.28 13.20 6.88
N PRO A 254 -10.43 12.99 6.21
CA PRO A 254 -10.62 11.84 5.35
C PRO A 254 -9.63 11.75 4.18
N VAL A 255 -9.16 10.54 3.90
CA VAL A 255 -8.40 10.22 2.67
C VAL A 255 -9.39 9.74 1.62
N GLU A 256 -9.40 10.39 0.46
CA GLU A 256 -10.20 10.01 -0.70
C GLU A 256 -9.33 9.17 -1.65
N GLY A 257 -9.18 7.88 -1.36
CA GLY A 257 -8.24 7.02 -2.08
C GLY A 257 -7.72 5.86 -1.27
N THR A 258 -6.73 5.17 -1.83
CA THR A 258 -5.97 4.13 -1.12
C THR A 258 -4.83 4.74 -0.33
N LEU A 259 -4.67 4.36 0.94
CA LEU A 259 -3.49 4.73 1.74
C LEU A 259 -2.54 3.54 1.87
N ILE A 260 -1.30 3.71 1.41
CA ILE A 260 -0.19 2.79 1.62
C ILE A 260 0.86 3.49 2.48
N ALA A 261 1.10 2.98 3.69
CA ALA A 261 1.97 3.60 4.69
C ALA A 261 2.93 2.61 5.35
N GLY A 262 4.08 3.09 5.82
CA GLY A 262 4.98 2.29 6.65
C GLY A 262 4.40 2.01 8.04
N ARG A 263 3.85 3.05 8.69
CA ARG A 263 3.06 2.97 9.92
C ARG A 263 1.89 3.93 9.82
N ALA A 264 0.81 3.69 10.56
CA ALA A 264 -0.36 4.57 10.48
C ALA A 264 -1.00 4.89 11.84
N THR A 265 -1.36 6.16 12.02
CA THR A 265 -2.30 6.61 13.04
C THR A 265 -3.52 7.20 12.34
N LEU A 266 -4.65 6.50 12.39
CA LEU A 266 -5.87 6.83 11.66
C LEU A 266 -6.90 7.42 12.63
N ASN A 267 -6.98 8.75 12.67
CA ASN A 267 -7.95 9.50 13.47
C ASN A 267 -9.15 9.97 12.63
N SER A 268 -9.23 9.56 11.36
CA SER A 268 -10.29 9.91 10.42
C SER A 268 -10.44 8.81 9.36
N GLU A 269 -11.51 8.89 8.59
CA GLU A 269 -11.95 7.89 7.63
C GLU A 269 -10.98 7.72 6.44
N ILE A 270 -10.92 6.50 5.91
CA ILE A 270 -10.36 6.22 4.60
C ILE A 270 -11.52 5.84 3.69
N HIS A 271 -11.89 6.75 2.79
CA HIS A 271 -13.00 6.57 1.86
C HIS A 271 -12.58 5.70 0.68
N LEU A 272 -13.53 4.90 0.20
CA LEU A 272 -13.28 3.94 -0.83
C LEU A 272 -13.33 4.58 -2.21
N ARG A 273 -12.15 4.90 -2.76
CA ARG A 273 -11.97 5.42 -4.11
C ARG A 273 -10.94 4.58 -4.87
N PRO A 274 -11.30 3.38 -5.38
CA PRO A 274 -10.37 2.48 -6.05
C PRO A 274 -9.68 3.16 -7.23
N ALA A 275 -8.36 3.00 -7.35
CA ALA A 275 -7.62 3.61 -8.44
C ALA A 275 -8.09 3.10 -9.81
N GLN A 276 -8.48 4.02 -10.69
CA GLN A 276 -8.84 3.75 -12.08
C GLN A 276 -7.72 4.10 -13.06
N GLY A 277 -6.73 4.87 -12.61
CA GLY A 277 -5.51 5.10 -13.38
C GLY A 277 -4.64 3.85 -13.54
N SER A 278 -3.85 3.83 -14.62
CA SER A 278 -2.88 2.77 -14.90
C SER A 278 -1.52 3.17 -14.34
N TYR A 279 -1.22 2.73 -13.12
CA TYR A 279 0.05 2.99 -12.44
C TYR A 279 0.93 1.75 -12.50
N LEU A 280 1.71 1.66 -13.57
CA LEU A 280 2.65 0.55 -13.76
C LEU A 280 4.06 1.07 -13.45
N PRO A 281 4.70 0.59 -12.37
CA PRO A 281 6.11 0.85 -12.16
C PRO A 281 6.90 0.38 -13.40
N PRO A 282 7.97 1.08 -13.78
CA PRO A 282 8.89 0.58 -14.80
C PRO A 282 9.43 -0.79 -14.40
N ASP A 283 9.66 -1.68 -15.36
CA ASP A 283 10.39 -2.91 -15.09
C ASP A 283 11.75 -2.56 -14.47
N PRO A 284 12.19 -3.27 -13.41
CA PRO A 284 13.53 -3.06 -12.88
C PRO A 284 14.54 -3.28 -14.01
N PRO A 285 15.62 -2.48 -14.09
CA PRO A 285 16.63 -2.67 -15.11
C PRO A 285 17.12 -4.12 -15.06
N ALA A 286 17.16 -4.78 -16.22
CA ALA A 286 17.63 -6.15 -16.31
C ALA A 286 18.97 -6.27 -15.57
N PRO A 287 19.16 -7.29 -14.71
CA PRO A 287 20.41 -7.46 -13.98
C PRO A 287 21.57 -7.39 -14.97
N VAL A 288 22.46 -6.41 -14.80
CA VAL A 288 23.65 -6.33 -15.63
C VAL A 288 24.42 -7.64 -15.37
N PRO A 289 24.76 -8.42 -16.40
CA PRO A 289 25.52 -9.64 -16.21
C PRO A 289 26.76 -9.28 -15.39
N LEU A 290 26.91 -9.91 -14.22
CA LEU A 290 28.13 -9.79 -13.44
C LEU A 290 29.29 -10.03 -14.41
N PRO A 291 30.32 -9.17 -14.46
CA PRO A 291 31.51 -9.43 -15.25
C PRO A 291 31.97 -10.86 -14.94
N ALA A 292 32.47 -11.59 -15.94
CA ALA A 292 32.91 -12.99 -15.84
C ALA A 292 34.14 -13.18 -14.91
N ALA A 293 34.14 -12.57 -13.73
CA ALA A 293 35.16 -12.64 -12.70
C ALA A 293 35.31 -14.07 -12.17
N LEU A 294 34.22 -14.86 -12.08
CA LEU A 294 34.33 -16.27 -11.68
C LEU A 294 35.06 -17.13 -12.73
N PRO A 295 34.67 -17.12 -14.02
CA PRO A 295 35.43 -17.82 -15.06
C PRO A 295 36.89 -17.34 -15.18
N LEU A 296 37.15 -16.04 -15.07
CA LEU A 296 38.50 -15.48 -15.13
C LEU A 296 39.37 -15.84 -13.91
N LEU A 297 38.79 -15.86 -12.71
CA LEU A 297 39.46 -16.31 -11.48
C LEU A 297 39.81 -17.80 -11.57
N LEU A 298 38.88 -18.63 -12.05
CA LEU A 298 39.11 -20.06 -12.24
C LEU A 298 40.14 -20.34 -13.34
N ALA A 299 40.13 -19.59 -14.44
CA ALA A 299 41.15 -19.66 -15.47
C ALA A 299 42.53 -19.22 -14.95
N GLY A 300 42.59 -18.16 -14.12
CA GLY A 300 43.81 -17.70 -13.48
C GLY A 300 44.42 -18.74 -12.54
N ILE A 301 43.60 -19.36 -11.68
CA ILE A 301 44.04 -20.43 -10.77
C ILE A 301 44.49 -21.68 -11.55
N GLY A 302 43.79 -22.01 -12.64
CA GLY A 302 44.16 -23.11 -13.55
C GLY A 302 45.52 -22.89 -14.20
N ALA A 303 45.80 -21.68 -14.69
CA ALA A 303 47.09 -21.32 -15.29
C ALA A 303 48.26 -21.35 -14.28
N ILE A 304 48.04 -20.91 -13.05
CA ILE A 304 49.03 -21.00 -11.96
C ILE A 304 49.31 -22.46 -11.59
N SER A 305 48.27 -23.30 -11.54
CA SER A 305 48.42 -24.73 -11.22
C SER A 305 49.19 -25.50 -12.30
N LEU A 306 48.98 -25.16 -13.58
CA LEU A 306 49.68 -25.77 -14.71
C LEU A 306 51.16 -25.33 -14.80
N THR A 307 51.47 -24.10 -14.40
CA THR A 307 52.85 -23.60 -14.36
C THR A 307 53.63 -24.13 -13.16
N ALA A 308 52.99 -24.34 -12.01
CA ALA A 308 53.59 -24.99 -10.85
C ALA A 308 53.93 -26.47 -11.09
N ARG A 309 53.11 -27.21 -11.86
CA ARG A 309 53.37 -28.62 -12.23
C ARG A 309 54.54 -28.83 -13.19
N ARG A 310 55.00 -27.78 -13.89
CA ARG A 310 56.15 -27.87 -14.81
C ARG A 310 57.51 -27.60 -14.14
N ARG A 311 57.53 -27.31 -12.84
CA ARG A 311 58.74 -26.99 -12.07
C ARG A 311 59.15 -28.09 -11.06
N HIS A 312 58.55 -29.27 -11.18
CA HIS A 312 58.97 -30.50 -10.49
C HIS A 312 59.22 -31.58 -11.56
#